data_AF-A0A6J8DDE4-F1
#
_entry.id   AF-A0A6J8DDE4-F1
#
_cell.length_a   1.000
_cell.length_b   1.000
_cell.length_c   1.000
_cell.angle_alpha   90.00
_cell.angle_beta   90.00
_cell.angle_gamma   90.00
#
_symmetry.space_group_name_H-M   'P 1'
#
loop_
_entity.id
_entity.type
_entity.pdbx_description
1 polymer ?
#
loop_
_entity_poly.entity_id
_entity_poly.type
_entity_poly.pdbx_seq_one_letter_code
_entity_poly.pdbx_strand_id
1 'polypeptide(L)'
;MTSKDKNIFKKNSNVIDPCDWVNSNVIDPCDWVNSNVKDPCDLVNSNVKDPCDLVNSNVIDPCDWVNSNVIDPCDWVNSNVIDPCDWVNSNVIDPCDWVNSNVIDPCDWTHSSDFPGNYEDYDDSWSQKKFEKKFRIDMVKMSHDELEFDMVGVDASIANAFRRILLSEVPTMAIEKVFIYNNTSIIQDEVLAHRLGLIPIKADPRLFEYRQEGDTEGTAGDTLEFQLKVKCTKCLKVADTTDPDDLYKDHKVTTKHLKWVPIGNQAEIFKEGEIRPVHDDILIAKLRPGQELDIRMHCVKGIGKDHAKFSPVATASYRLLPEITLLQTVEGSLAEKLQKCFSPGVIEIEKVKGGRKKARVANARKDTCSREVFRHEGLKDTVKLERIRDHFIFSVESTGVLTPDVLVCEAVQVLMKKCRTFLTELKENTDKPK
;
A
#
# COMPACT_ATOMS: atom_id res chain seq x y z
N MET A 1 34.41 14.29 -3.28
CA MET A 1 34.90 15.67 -3.47
C MET A 1 33.74 16.60 -3.19
N THR A 2 33.97 17.59 -2.35
CA THR A 2 32.99 18.55 -1.81
C THR A 2 32.12 19.20 -2.90
N SER A 3 30.80 18.99 -2.85
CA SER A 3 29.84 19.72 -3.68
C SER A 3 29.83 21.18 -3.21
N LYS A 4 30.52 22.04 -3.97
CA LYS A 4 30.35 23.48 -3.83
C LYS A 4 28.95 23.82 -4.31
N ASP A 5 28.15 24.37 -3.40
CA ASP A 5 27.01 25.22 -3.71
C ASP A 5 27.46 26.27 -4.73
N LYS A 6 27.05 26.05 -5.98
CA LYS A 6 27.02 27.09 -7.01
C LYS A 6 25.57 27.13 -7.44
N ASN A 7 24.83 28.11 -6.93
CA ASN A 7 23.58 28.53 -7.56
C ASN A 7 23.95 29.01 -8.98
N ILE A 8 23.67 28.16 -9.96
CA ILE A 8 23.90 28.46 -11.37
C ILE A 8 22.60 29.06 -11.88
N PHE A 9 22.58 30.38 -12.10
CA PHE A 9 21.38 31.09 -12.53
C PHE A 9 20.95 30.78 -13.98
N LYS A 10 21.83 30.21 -14.84
CA LYS A 10 21.55 29.89 -16.26
C LYS A 10 22.42 28.74 -16.78
N LYS A 11 21.83 27.71 -17.42
CA LYS A 11 22.55 26.62 -18.13
C LYS A 11 22.16 26.55 -19.61
N ASN A 12 23.15 26.62 -20.50
CA ASN A 12 23.01 26.38 -21.94
C ASN A 12 23.94 25.24 -22.39
N SER A 13 23.40 24.14 -22.92
CA SER A 13 24.18 23.06 -23.56
C SER A 13 23.32 22.23 -24.51
N ASN A 14 23.93 21.48 -25.43
CA ASN A 14 23.16 20.62 -26.35
C ASN A 14 22.49 19.44 -25.65
N VAL A 15 23.19 18.84 -24.68
CA VAL A 15 22.71 17.75 -23.82
C VAL A 15 23.04 18.13 -22.38
N ILE A 16 22.10 17.93 -21.46
CA ILE A 16 22.32 18.02 -20.01
C ILE A 16 21.98 16.65 -19.45
N ASP A 17 23.00 15.95 -18.96
CA ASP A 17 22.90 14.66 -18.26
C ASP A 17 23.68 14.79 -16.95
N PRO A 18 23.01 14.91 -15.79
CA PRO A 18 23.70 15.22 -14.54
C PRO A 18 24.33 14.01 -13.84
N CYS A 19 23.79 12.78 -13.93
CA CYS A 19 24.20 11.55 -13.21
C CYS A 19 23.15 10.42 -13.36
N ASP A 20 23.52 9.14 -13.23
CA ASP A 20 22.55 8.02 -13.22
C ASP A 20 21.70 7.91 -11.93
N TRP A 21 22.19 8.41 -10.78
CA TRP A 21 21.51 8.30 -9.48
C TRP A 21 21.71 9.52 -8.58
N VAL A 22 20.63 10.00 -7.95
CA VAL A 22 20.67 11.15 -7.01
C VAL A 22 19.82 10.88 -5.76
N ASN A 23 20.41 11.14 -4.58
CA ASN A 23 19.74 11.10 -3.28
C ASN A 23 20.05 12.37 -2.49
N SER A 24 19.09 13.29 -2.35
CA SER A 24 19.26 14.61 -1.71
C SER A 24 17.96 15.09 -1.08
N ASN A 25 18.01 15.86 0.00
CA ASN A 25 16.80 16.41 0.62
C ASN A 25 16.07 17.43 -0.28
N VAL A 26 16.83 18.30 -0.93
CA VAL A 26 16.33 19.32 -1.88
C VAL A 26 17.16 19.20 -3.15
N ILE A 27 16.50 19.19 -4.29
CA ILE A 27 17.14 19.23 -5.61
C ILE A 27 16.59 20.47 -6.32
N ASP A 28 17.45 21.48 -6.48
CA ASP A 28 17.20 22.70 -7.25
C ASP A 28 18.44 22.95 -8.15
N PRO A 29 18.38 22.56 -9.43
CA PRO A 29 19.56 22.56 -10.28
C PRO A 29 19.88 23.91 -10.96
N CYS A 30 18.91 24.82 -11.21
CA CYS A 30 19.05 26.13 -11.92
C CYS A 30 17.68 26.83 -12.10
N ASP A 31 17.60 28.17 -12.17
CA ASP A 31 16.36 28.90 -12.53
C ASP A 31 15.99 28.80 -14.04
N TRP A 32 16.98 28.75 -14.94
CA TRP A 32 16.75 28.74 -16.41
C TRP A 32 17.63 27.74 -17.17
N VAL A 33 17.00 26.97 -18.07
CA VAL A 33 17.66 25.96 -18.89
C VAL A 33 17.24 26.05 -20.36
N ASN A 34 18.23 26.04 -21.27
CA ASN A 34 18.02 25.95 -22.72
C ASN A 34 18.92 24.85 -23.32
N SER A 35 18.32 23.76 -23.83
CA SER A 35 19.05 22.61 -24.40
C SER A 35 18.31 21.94 -25.56
N ASN A 36 18.95 21.03 -26.30
CA ASN A 36 18.22 20.22 -27.30
C ASN A 36 17.56 19.00 -26.65
N VAL A 37 18.30 18.33 -25.77
CA VAL A 37 17.83 17.19 -24.96
C VAL A 37 18.10 17.52 -23.50
N LYS A 38 17.09 17.35 -22.64
CA LYS A 38 17.22 17.41 -21.18
C LYS A 38 16.82 16.06 -20.63
N ASP A 39 17.78 15.37 -20.04
CA ASP A 39 17.63 14.04 -19.45
C ASP A 39 18.19 14.12 -18.01
N PRO A 40 17.36 14.43 -17.01
CA PRO A 40 17.78 14.33 -15.63
C PRO A 40 17.68 12.86 -15.19
N CYS A 41 18.82 12.28 -14.81
CA CYS A 41 19.02 11.13 -13.90
C CYS A 41 17.89 10.08 -13.82
N ASP A 42 18.18 8.82 -14.19
CA ASP A 42 17.23 7.68 -14.16
C ASP A 42 16.48 7.53 -12.82
N LEU A 43 17.13 7.79 -11.67
CA LEU A 43 16.57 7.49 -10.35
C LEU A 43 16.82 8.60 -9.33
N VAL A 44 15.72 9.16 -8.79
CA VAL A 44 15.75 10.30 -7.86
C VAL A 44 14.97 10.02 -6.57
N ASN A 45 15.63 10.20 -5.43
CA ASN A 45 15.03 10.16 -4.10
C ASN A 45 15.26 11.47 -3.35
N SER A 46 14.19 12.23 -3.09
CA SER A 46 14.26 13.54 -2.43
C SER A 46 13.08 13.84 -1.53
N ASN A 47 13.11 14.94 -0.76
CA ASN A 47 11.91 15.45 -0.08
C ASN A 47 11.20 16.51 -0.93
N VAL A 48 11.97 17.41 -1.53
CA VAL A 48 11.48 18.44 -2.46
C VAL A 48 12.28 18.33 -3.75
N LYS A 49 11.59 18.20 -4.88
CA LYS A 49 12.17 18.27 -6.22
C LYS A 49 11.56 19.47 -6.92
N ASP A 50 12.40 20.45 -7.23
CA ASP A 50 12.07 21.67 -7.95
C ASP A 50 12.98 21.74 -9.18
N PRO A 51 12.55 21.24 -10.35
CA PRO A 51 13.26 21.46 -11.58
C PRO A 51 12.95 22.89 -12.06
N CYS A 52 13.97 23.72 -12.16
CA CYS A 52 14.05 24.98 -12.93
C CYS A 52 12.75 25.68 -13.35
N ASP A 53 12.51 26.92 -12.92
CA ASP A 53 11.34 27.75 -13.30
C ASP A 53 11.02 27.76 -14.81
N LEU A 54 12.05 27.80 -15.68
CA LEU A 54 11.86 28.00 -17.12
C LEU A 54 12.76 27.11 -17.98
N VAL A 55 12.12 26.27 -18.82
CA VAL A 55 12.79 25.26 -19.66
C VAL A 55 12.41 25.40 -21.13
N ASN A 56 13.42 25.50 -21.99
CA ASN A 56 13.27 25.50 -23.44
C ASN A 56 14.12 24.39 -24.06
N SER A 57 13.51 23.29 -24.53
CA SER A 57 14.25 22.18 -25.12
C SER A 57 13.45 21.30 -26.07
N ASN A 58 14.07 20.74 -27.11
CA ASN A 58 13.34 19.95 -28.12
C ASN A 58 12.76 18.63 -27.56
N VAL A 59 13.50 17.92 -26.71
CA VAL A 59 13.04 16.68 -26.05
C VAL A 59 13.29 16.81 -24.54
N ILE A 60 12.26 16.50 -23.75
CA ILE A 60 12.31 16.43 -22.29
C ILE A 60 11.91 15.01 -21.87
N ASP A 61 12.83 14.31 -21.23
CA ASP A 61 12.63 12.96 -20.70
C ASP A 61 13.00 12.97 -19.21
N PRO A 62 12.07 13.26 -18.29
CA PRO A 62 12.33 13.22 -16.85
C PRO A 62 12.44 11.79 -16.32
N CYS A 63 13.49 11.53 -15.53
CA CYS A 63 13.72 10.36 -14.64
C CYS A 63 12.67 9.22 -14.68
N ASP A 64 13.06 8.00 -15.03
CA ASP A 64 12.19 6.81 -14.97
C ASP A 64 11.48 6.62 -13.61
N TRP A 65 12.17 6.92 -12.51
CA TRP A 65 11.62 6.76 -11.16
C TRP A 65 11.90 7.95 -10.23
N VAL A 66 10.82 8.51 -9.66
CA VAL A 66 10.87 9.62 -8.69
C VAL A 66 10.13 9.27 -7.39
N ASN A 67 10.84 9.39 -6.25
CA ASN A 67 10.27 9.31 -4.91
C ASN A 67 10.51 10.64 -4.18
N SER A 68 9.48 11.48 -4.06
CA SER A 68 9.58 12.81 -3.42
C SER A 68 8.36 13.13 -2.59
N ASN A 69 8.43 14.00 -1.58
CA ASN A 69 7.23 14.41 -0.83
C ASN A 69 6.46 15.54 -1.56
N VAL A 70 7.19 16.46 -2.17
CA VAL A 70 6.68 17.54 -3.01
C VAL A 70 7.43 17.51 -4.33
N ILE A 71 6.68 17.59 -5.43
CA ILE A 71 7.20 17.80 -6.78
C ILE A 71 6.51 19.05 -7.29
N ASP A 72 7.31 20.06 -7.59
CA ASP A 72 6.88 21.31 -8.19
C ASP A 72 7.58 21.43 -9.54
N PRO A 73 6.95 21.05 -10.66
CA PRO A 73 7.57 21.11 -11.97
C PRO A 73 7.52 22.53 -12.55
N CYS A 74 8.59 22.94 -13.25
CA CYS A 74 8.79 24.21 -13.96
C CYS A 74 7.51 25.01 -14.29
N ASP A 75 7.43 26.29 -13.90
CA ASP A 75 6.33 27.21 -14.26
C ASP A 75 6.08 27.27 -15.78
N TRP A 76 7.15 27.29 -16.59
CA TRP A 76 7.04 27.37 -18.05
C TRP A 76 7.94 26.37 -18.80
N VAL A 77 7.32 25.52 -19.61
CA VAL A 77 7.99 24.55 -20.49
C VAL A 77 7.65 24.78 -21.97
N ASN A 78 8.68 24.89 -22.81
CA ASN A 78 8.55 24.95 -24.27
C ASN A 78 9.38 23.82 -24.92
N SER A 79 8.70 22.82 -25.49
CA SER A 79 9.33 21.60 -26.03
C SER A 79 8.64 21.04 -27.26
N ASN A 80 9.23 20.08 -27.99
CA ASN A 80 8.52 19.36 -29.05
C ASN A 80 7.95 18.02 -28.56
N VAL A 81 8.64 17.34 -27.64
CA VAL A 81 8.23 16.04 -27.07
C VAL A 81 8.50 16.07 -25.56
N ILE A 82 7.48 15.74 -24.78
CA ILE A 82 7.55 15.57 -23.33
C ILE A 82 7.03 14.16 -23.01
N ASP A 83 7.87 13.32 -22.39
CA ASP A 83 7.49 11.99 -21.92
C ASP A 83 7.53 11.98 -20.37
N PRO A 84 6.40 11.96 -19.65
CA PRO A 84 6.44 12.01 -18.19
C PRO A 84 7.01 10.71 -17.60
N CYS A 85 7.66 10.84 -16.43
CA CYS A 85 8.24 9.72 -15.67
C CYS A 85 7.30 8.50 -15.59
N ASP A 86 7.83 7.30 -15.86
CA ASP A 86 7.10 6.03 -15.79
C ASP A 86 6.49 5.76 -14.40
N TRP A 87 7.16 6.21 -13.32
CA TRP A 87 6.68 6.03 -11.95
C TRP A 87 7.02 7.21 -11.02
N VAL A 88 5.99 7.83 -10.46
CA VAL A 88 6.08 8.90 -9.44
C VAL A 88 5.39 8.49 -8.13
N ASN A 89 6.08 8.65 -7.00
CA ASN A 89 5.51 8.52 -5.65
C ASN A 89 5.66 9.86 -4.90
N SER A 90 4.59 10.65 -4.83
CA SER A 90 4.57 11.96 -4.14
C SER A 90 3.25 12.28 -3.42
N ASN A 91 3.34 13.13 -2.38
CA ASN A 91 2.17 13.60 -1.63
C ASN A 91 1.49 14.80 -2.29
N VAL A 92 2.26 15.67 -2.95
CA VAL A 92 1.80 16.85 -3.68
C VAL A 92 2.50 16.91 -5.03
N ILE A 93 1.72 17.08 -6.10
CA ILE A 93 2.18 17.34 -7.46
C ILE A 93 1.41 18.57 -7.94
N ASP A 94 2.11 19.66 -8.21
CA ASP A 94 1.53 20.80 -8.92
C ASP A 94 1.71 20.59 -10.43
N PRO A 95 0.71 20.74 -11.30
CA PRO A 95 0.95 20.80 -12.74
C PRO A 95 1.62 22.13 -13.13
N CYS A 96 2.53 22.10 -14.12
CA CYS A 96 3.12 23.32 -14.70
C CYS A 96 2.03 24.32 -15.15
N ASP A 97 2.24 25.61 -14.85
CA ASP A 97 1.31 26.70 -15.21
C ASP A 97 1.14 26.86 -16.74
N TRP A 98 2.22 26.66 -17.52
CA TRP A 98 2.14 26.75 -18.97
C TRP A 98 3.09 25.78 -19.72
N VAL A 99 2.52 24.96 -20.61
CA VAL A 99 3.24 24.00 -21.47
C VAL A 99 2.93 24.25 -22.95
N ASN A 100 3.96 24.39 -23.78
CA ASN A 100 3.84 24.48 -25.24
C ASN A 100 4.62 23.32 -25.89
N SER A 101 3.91 22.27 -26.33
CA SER A 101 4.48 21.06 -26.92
C SER A 101 3.63 20.44 -28.03
N ASN A 102 4.27 19.74 -28.98
CA ASN A 102 3.61 19.03 -30.09
C ASN A 102 3.12 17.63 -29.71
N VAL A 103 3.80 16.96 -28.77
CA VAL A 103 3.43 15.66 -28.22
C VAL A 103 3.56 15.75 -26.70
N ILE A 104 2.41 15.77 -26.03
CA ILE A 104 2.28 15.62 -24.59
C ILE A 104 1.45 14.35 -24.41
N ASP A 105 1.88 13.44 -23.55
CA ASP A 105 1.00 12.41 -22.99
C ASP A 105 0.73 12.79 -21.52
N PRO A 106 -0.11 13.83 -21.25
CA PRO A 106 -0.41 14.16 -19.88
C PRO A 106 -1.11 12.97 -19.25
N CYS A 107 -0.95 12.83 -17.93
CA CYS A 107 -2.00 12.19 -17.16
C CYS A 107 -3.23 13.11 -17.23
N ASP A 108 -3.96 13.03 -18.32
CA ASP A 108 -5.19 13.76 -18.53
C ASP A 108 -6.19 13.34 -17.44
N TRP A 109 -6.82 14.31 -16.79
CA TRP A 109 -7.88 14.05 -15.82
C TRP A 109 -7.42 13.23 -14.58
N THR A 110 -6.36 13.66 -13.88
CA THR A 110 -5.97 13.10 -12.57
C THR A 110 -6.73 13.68 -11.38
N HIS A 111 -7.02 14.99 -11.41
CA HIS A 111 -7.65 15.70 -10.28
C HIS A 111 -9.17 15.54 -10.29
N SER A 112 -9.76 15.41 -9.11
CA SER A 112 -11.21 15.54 -8.93
C SER A 112 -11.62 16.97 -9.31
N SER A 113 -12.57 17.10 -10.22
CA SER A 113 -13.03 18.38 -10.77
C SER A 113 -14.51 18.65 -10.50
N ASP A 114 -15.17 17.73 -9.80
CA ASP A 114 -16.56 17.73 -9.36
C ASP A 114 -16.75 18.61 -8.11
N PHE A 115 -16.30 19.86 -8.21
CA PHE A 115 -16.47 20.89 -7.20
C PHE A 115 -17.32 22.04 -7.75
N PRO A 116 -18.15 22.67 -6.89
CA PRO A 116 -19.05 23.73 -7.33
C PRO A 116 -18.24 24.92 -7.89
N GLY A 117 -18.62 25.38 -9.08
CA GLY A 117 -17.96 26.50 -9.76
C GLY A 117 -16.93 26.11 -10.83
N ASN A 118 -16.60 24.82 -10.97
CA ASN A 118 -15.68 24.36 -12.00
C ASN A 118 -16.31 24.25 -13.40
N TYR A 119 -17.62 24.00 -13.48
CA TYR A 119 -18.35 23.90 -14.73
C TYR A 119 -19.61 24.78 -14.71
N GLU A 120 -19.87 25.50 -15.80
CA GLU A 120 -20.99 26.45 -15.87
C GLU A 120 -22.37 25.76 -15.84
N ASP A 121 -22.49 24.59 -16.46
CA ASP A 121 -23.77 23.87 -16.62
C ASP A 121 -24.03 22.76 -15.58
N TYR A 122 -23.11 22.55 -14.62
CA TYR A 122 -23.21 21.47 -13.63
C TYR A 122 -23.35 22.01 -12.19
N ASP A 123 -24.30 21.44 -11.44
CA ASP A 123 -24.46 21.68 -10.00
C ASP A 123 -23.78 20.57 -9.18
N ASP A 124 -22.50 20.80 -8.92
CA ASP A 124 -21.63 19.93 -8.10
C ASP A 124 -21.62 20.33 -6.61
N SER A 125 -22.63 21.09 -6.15
CA SER A 125 -22.79 21.36 -4.73
C SER A 125 -23.08 20.08 -3.93
N TRP A 126 -22.59 20.02 -2.69
CA TRP A 126 -22.77 18.85 -1.83
C TRP A 126 -24.26 18.57 -1.56
N SER A 127 -24.70 17.35 -1.87
CA SER A 127 -26.05 16.89 -1.59
C SER A 127 -26.06 15.45 -1.11
N GLN A 128 -26.43 15.26 0.16
CA GLN A 128 -26.51 13.95 0.81
C GLN A 128 -27.39 12.96 0.03
N LYS A 129 -28.54 13.42 -0.48
CA LYS A 129 -29.46 12.57 -1.26
C LYS A 129 -28.88 12.14 -2.61
N LYS A 130 -28.11 13.02 -3.27
CA LYS A 130 -27.41 12.67 -4.52
C LYS A 130 -26.34 11.61 -4.23
N PHE A 131 -25.58 11.75 -3.14
CA PHE A 131 -24.57 10.80 -2.70
C PHE A 131 -25.19 9.42 -2.37
N GLU A 132 -26.19 9.36 -1.49
CA GLU A 132 -26.84 8.11 -1.08
C GLU A 132 -27.47 7.34 -2.25
N LYS A 133 -27.94 8.04 -3.28
CA LYS A 133 -28.50 7.40 -4.48
C LYS A 133 -27.43 6.81 -5.39
N LYS A 134 -26.24 7.42 -5.47
CA LYS A 134 -25.12 6.97 -6.31
C LYS A 134 -24.27 5.90 -5.61
N PHE A 135 -24.11 6.02 -4.30
CA PHE A 135 -23.24 5.18 -3.51
C PHE A 135 -23.74 3.73 -3.46
N ARG A 136 -22.87 2.79 -3.82
CA ARG A 136 -23.12 1.36 -3.66
C ARG A 136 -21.83 0.60 -3.40
N ILE A 137 -21.97 -0.55 -2.75
CA ILE A 137 -20.89 -1.49 -2.48
C ILE A 137 -21.27 -2.83 -3.08
N ASP A 138 -20.41 -3.38 -3.96
CA ASP A 138 -20.62 -4.68 -4.57
C ASP A 138 -19.54 -5.66 -4.08
N MET A 139 -19.95 -6.70 -3.36
CA MET A 139 -19.04 -7.73 -2.84
C MET A 139 -18.70 -8.73 -3.93
N VAL A 140 -17.42 -8.81 -4.33
CA VAL A 140 -16.99 -9.68 -5.44
C VAL A 140 -16.46 -11.01 -4.91
N LYS A 141 -15.60 -10.97 -3.90
CA LYS A 141 -15.00 -12.15 -3.29
C LYS A 141 -14.83 -11.94 -1.79
N MET A 142 -15.23 -12.93 -1.00
CA MET A 142 -14.99 -12.95 0.43
C MET A 142 -14.49 -14.34 0.82
N SER A 143 -13.34 -14.35 1.48
CA SER A 143 -12.74 -15.54 2.07
C SER A 143 -12.40 -15.26 3.55
N HIS A 144 -11.75 -16.20 4.24
CA HIS A 144 -11.39 -16.02 5.64
C HIS A 144 -10.37 -14.88 5.84
N ASP A 145 -9.40 -14.76 4.93
CA ASP A 145 -8.29 -13.80 5.05
C ASP A 145 -8.32 -12.70 3.99
N GLU A 146 -9.05 -12.86 2.89
CA GLU A 146 -9.07 -11.90 1.77
C GLU A 146 -10.50 -11.45 1.47
N LEU A 147 -10.65 -10.14 1.24
CA LEU A 147 -11.88 -9.48 0.82
C LEU A 147 -11.62 -8.59 -0.40
N GLU A 148 -12.37 -8.83 -1.48
CA GLU A 148 -12.41 -7.98 -2.67
C GLU A 148 -13.83 -7.43 -2.85
N PHE A 149 -13.95 -6.11 -2.86
CA PHE A 149 -15.23 -5.41 -3.04
C PHE A 149 -15.06 -4.15 -3.87
N ASP A 150 -16.15 -3.74 -4.51
CA ASP A 150 -16.22 -2.50 -5.25
C ASP A 150 -16.92 -1.43 -4.43
N MET A 151 -16.37 -0.23 -4.48
CA MET A 151 -16.96 0.97 -3.89
C MET A 151 -17.19 2.00 -4.99
N VAL A 152 -18.46 2.26 -5.28
CA VAL A 152 -18.89 3.13 -6.39
C VAL A 152 -19.52 4.41 -5.85
N GLY A 153 -19.22 5.55 -6.45
CA GLY A 153 -19.80 6.85 -6.12
C GLY A 153 -19.12 7.58 -4.96
N VAL A 154 -17.85 7.27 -4.68
CA VAL A 154 -17.03 7.93 -3.65
C VAL A 154 -15.86 8.62 -4.32
N ASP A 155 -15.28 9.65 -3.68
CA ASP A 155 -14.06 10.31 -4.12
C ASP A 155 -12.79 9.59 -3.60
N ALA A 156 -11.68 9.78 -4.31
CA ALA A 156 -10.38 9.20 -3.96
C ALA A 156 -9.90 9.58 -2.55
N SER A 157 -10.27 10.75 -2.03
CA SER A 157 -9.89 11.19 -0.69
C SER A 157 -10.41 10.28 0.42
N ILE A 158 -11.69 9.89 0.35
CA ILE A 158 -12.36 9.02 1.32
C ILE A 158 -11.87 7.57 1.14
N ALA A 159 -11.76 7.10 -0.10
CA ALA A 159 -11.21 5.78 -0.40
C ALA A 159 -9.78 5.62 0.16
N ASN A 160 -8.92 6.62 -0.08
CA ASN A 160 -7.55 6.62 0.45
C ASN A 160 -7.51 6.77 1.98
N ALA A 161 -8.45 7.50 2.59
CA ALA A 161 -8.57 7.56 4.04
C ALA A 161 -8.83 6.15 4.63
N PHE A 162 -9.76 5.38 4.08
CA PHE A 162 -10.00 4.00 4.54
C PHE A 162 -8.77 3.12 4.36
N ARG A 163 -8.09 3.19 3.21
CA ARG A 163 -6.84 2.45 2.97
C ARG A 163 -5.77 2.78 4.03
N ARG A 164 -5.57 4.06 4.33
CA ARG A 164 -4.58 4.51 5.33
C ARG A 164 -4.94 4.07 6.74
N ILE A 165 -6.22 4.14 7.10
CA ILE A 165 -6.70 3.71 8.41
C ILE A 165 -6.51 2.21 8.59
N LEU A 166 -6.84 1.39 7.59
CA LEU A 166 -6.62 -0.06 7.61
C LEU A 166 -5.14 -0.41 7.85
N LEU A 167 -4.22 0.33 7.22
CA LEU A 167 -2.78 0.08 7.35
C LEU A 167 -2.18 0.54 8.69
N SER A 168 -2.72 1.60 9.30
CA SER A 168 -1.99 2.32 10.35
C SER A 168 -2.77 2.62 11.63
N GLU A 169 -4.10 2.59 11.62
CA GLU A 169 -4.89 3.08 12.75
C GLU A 169 -5.88 2.07 13.33
N VAL A 170 -6.20 1.01 12.60
CA VAL A 170 -6.95 -0.11 13.17
C VAL A 170 -6.03 -0.84 14.16
N PRO A 171 -6.42 -0.96 15.45
CA PRO A 171 -5.55 -1.53 16.46
C PRO A 171 -5.54 -3.05 16.42
N THR A 172 -4.43 -3.66 16.85
CA THR A 172 -4.28 -5.11 17.04
C THR A 172 -3.50 -5.43 18.31
N MET A 173 -3.48 -6.70 18.69
CA MET A 173 -2.65 -7.22 19.79
C MET A 173 -1.34 -7.79 19.22
N ALA A 174 -0.20 -7.30 19.70
CA ALA A 174 1.11 -7.84 19.32
C ALA A 174 2.08 -7.86 20.51
N ILE A 175 3.11 -8.70 20.42
CA ILE A 175 4.15 -8.82 21.46
C ILE A 175 4.99 -7.54 21.50
N GLU A 176 5.16 -6.97 22.69
CA GLU A 176 6.00 -5.79 22.89
C GLU A 176 7.16 -6.02 23.86
N LYS A 177 6.89 -6.60 25.03
CA LYS A 177 7.96 -6.94 25.99
C LYS A 177 8.28 -8.42 25.92
N VAL A 178 9.57 -8.73 25.87
CA VAL A 178 10.11 -10.10 25.83
C VAL A 178 11.09 -10.24 27.00
N PHE A 179 10.74 -11.08 27.97
CA PHE A 179 11.56 -11.39 29.14
C PHE A 179 12.27 -12.72 28.90
N ILE A 180 13.59 -12.66 28.71
CA ILE A 180 14.42 -13.82 28.42
C ILE A 180 15.06 -14.28 29.74
N TYR A 181 14.74 -15.49 30.18
CA TYR A 181 15.36 -16.10 31.37
C TYR A 181 16.60 -16.89 31.01
N ASN A 182 16.52 -17.67 29.92
CA ASN A 182 17.66 -18.39 29.38
C ASN A 182 17.54 -18.52 27.86
N ASN A 183 18.51 -17.98 27.13
CA ASN A 183 18.69 -18.23 25.70
C ASN A 183 20.10 -18.77 25.47
N THR A 184 20.19 -20.06 25.13
CA THR A 184 21.45 -20.72 24.74
C THR A 184 21.47 -21.07 23.24
N SER A 185 20.53 -20.52 22.48
CA SER A 185 20.48 -20.69 21.03
C SER A 185 21.55 -19.85 20.32
N ILE A 186 21.65 -20.03 19.00
CA ILE A 186 22.58 -19.27 18.16
C ILE A 186 22.03 -17.86 17.85
N ILE A 187 20.71 -17.68 17.93
CA ILE A 187 20.05 -16.41 17.60
C ILE A 187 20.22 -15.45 18.78
N GLN A 188 20.68 -14.24 18.49
CA GLN A 188 20.82 -13.17 19.48
C GLN A 188 19.46 -12.77 20.05
N ASP A 189 19.47 -12.34 21.32
CA ASP A 189 18.27 -12.00 22.08
C ASP A 189 17.42 -10.92 21.40
N GLU A 190 18.04 -9.89 20.86
CA GLU A 190 17.36 -8.76 20.20
C GLU A 190 16.69 -9.20 18.89
N VAL A 191 17.38 -10.04 18.11
CA VAL A 191 16.86 -10.59 16.85
C VAL A 191 15.69 -11.54 17.14
N LEU A 192 15.82 -12.35 18.19
CA LEU A 192 14.76 -13.26 18.63
C LEU A 192 13.52 -12.47 19.10
N ALA A 193 13.72 -11.45 19.92
CA ALA A 193 12.64 -10.58 20.40
C ALA A 193 11.94 -9.86 19.24
N HIS A 194 12.70 -9.34 18.27
CA HIS A 194 12.14 -8.71 17.07
C HIS A 194 11.28 -9.70 16.26
N ARG A 195 11.75 -10.94 16.04
CA ARG A 195 10.98 -11.98 15.35
C ARG A 195 9.69 -12.33 16.10
N LEU A 196 9.77 -12.45 17.44
CA LEU A 196 8.60 -12.73 18.27
C LEU A 196 7.56 -11.60 18.18
N GLY A 197 8.02 -10.34 18.12
CA GLY A 197 7.16 -9.16 17.95
C GLY A 197 6.31 -9.15 16.68
N LEU A 198 6.80 -9.80 15.60
CA LEU A 198 6.12 -9.84 14.30
C LEU A 198 5.11 -10.98 14.15
N ILE A 199 4.94 -11.84 15.17
CA ILE A 199 3.99 -12.94 15.12
C ILE A 199 2.59 -12.39 15.37
N PRO A 200 1.64 -12.54 14.43
CA PRO A 200 0.28 -12.08 14.64
C PRO A 200 -0.41 -12.94 15.70
N ILE A 201 -1.00 -12.28 16.70
CA ILE A 201 -1.72 -12.93 17.80
C ILE A 201 -3.21 -12.87 17.52
N LYS A 202 -3.87 -14.02 17.53
CA LYS A 202 -5.32 -14.13 17.42
C LYS A 202 -5.95 -13.78 18.77
N ALA A 203 -6.24 -12.50 18.94
CA ALA A 203 -6.96 -11.94 20.07
C ALA A 203 -7.77 -10.74 19.58
N ASP A 204 -9.03 -10.63 19.99
CA ASP A 204 -9.88 -9.50 19.59
C ASP A 204 -9.43 -8.23 20.33
N PRO A 205 -8.86 -7.23 19.63
CA PRO A 205 -8.32 -6.03 20.27
C PRO A 205 -9.41 -5.14 20.90
N ARG A 206 -10.69 -5.38 20.60
CA ARG A 206 -11.81 -4.60 21.16
C ARG A 206 -12.07 -4.92 22.63
N LEU A 207 -11.66 -6.10 23.08
CA LEU A 207 -11.81 -6.57 24.46
C LEU A 207 -10.71 -6.05 25.39
N PHE A 208 -9.67 -5.41 24.84
CA PHE A 208 -8.52 -4.91 25.59
C PHE A 208 -8.44 -3.39 25.53
N GLU A 209 -7.99 -2.81 26.63
CA GLU A 209 -7.69 -1.38 26.74
C GLU A 209 -6.25 -1.09 26.31
N TYR A 210 -5.95 0.19 26.05
CA TYR A 210 -4.57 0.61 25.84
C TYR A 210 -3.83 0.65 27.18
N ARG A 211 -2.63 0.08 27.19
CA ARG A 211 -1.75 0.16 28.36
C ARG A 211 -1.33 1.61 28.60
N GLN A 212 -1.37 2.04 29.87
CA GLN A 212 -0.97 3.40 30.26
C GLN A 212 0.56 3.56 30.19
N GLU A 213 1.02 4.77 29.87
CA GLU A 213 2.45 5.07 29.86
C GLU A 213 3.06 4.89 31.26
N GLY A 214 4.14 4.12 31.35
CA GLY A 214 4.86 3.84 32.60
C GLY A 214 4.44 2.56 33.32
N ASP A 215 3.38 1.87 32.89
CA ASP A 215 3.00 0.57 33.47
C ASP A 215 3.85 -0.58 32.88
N THR A 216 4.70 -1.17 33.72
CA THR A 216 5.59 -2.27 33.33
C THR A 216 4.96 -3.66 33.50
N GLU A 217 4.08 -3.84 34.48
CA GLU A 217 3.51 -5.15 34.79
C GLU A 217 2.32 -5.45 33.88
N GLY A 218 1.41 -4.48 33.73
CA GLY A 218 0.14 -4.65 33.03
C GLY A 218 -0.89 -5.43 33.83
N THR A 219 -2.14 -5.33 33.38
CA THR A 219 -3.30 -5.92 34.05
C THR A 219 -4.02 -6.93 33.15
N ALA A 220 -4.97 -7.66 33.72
CA ALA A 220 -5.80 -8.60 32.97
C ALA A 220 -6.63 -7.94 31.84
N GLY A 221 -6.85 -6.62 31.89
CA GLY A 221 -7.63 -5.87 30.90
C GLY A 221 -6.82 -5.30 29.72
N ASP A 222 -5.50 -5.21 29.84
CA ASP A 222 -4.64 -4.54 28.84
C ASP A 222 -3.57 -5.47 28.23
N THR A 223 -3.29 -6.61 28.87
CA THR A 223 -2.12 -7.44 28.54
C THR A 223 -2.47 -8.93 28.45
N LEU A 224 -1.83 -9.61 27.50
CA LEU A 224 -1.79 -11.08 27.42
C LEU A 224 -0.36 -11.58 27.62
N GLU A 225 -0.20 -12.70 28.35
CA GLU A 225 1.10 -13.33 28.56
C GLU A 225 1.24 -14.62 27.75
N PHE A 226 2.38 -14.78 27.08
CA PHE A 226 2.76 -16.03 26.42
C PHE A 226 4.10 -16.54 26.98
N GLN A 227 4.23 -17.86 27.07
CA GLN A 227 5.46 -18.52 27.46
C GLN A 227 5.98 -19.41 26.32
N LEU A 228 7.27 -19.29 26.03
CA LEU A 228 8.01 -20.17 25.14
C LEU A 228 9.10 -20.88 25.95
N LYS A 229 8.93 -22.18 26.18
CA LYS A 229 9.89 -23.02 26.90
C LYS A 229 10.18 -24.28 26.12
N VAL A 230 11.35 -24.33 25.49
CA VAL A 230 11.76 -25.43 24.59
C VAL A 230 13.20 -25.83 24.87
N LYS A 231 13.46 -27.14 24.91
CA LYS A 231 14.80 -27.73 25.07
C LYS A 231 15.03 -28.78 24.01
N CYS A 232 16.05 -28.59 23.18
CA CYS A 232 16.38 -29.53 22.12
C CYS A 232 17.13 -30.73 22.69
N THR A 233 16.69 -31.94 22.32
CA THR A 233 17.30 -33.20 22.78
C THR A 233 17.60 -34.13 21.60
N LYS A 234 18.58 -35.01 21.76
CA LYS A 234 18.94 -36.01 20.74
C LYS A 234 17.98 -37.20 20.81
N CYS A 235 17.46 -37.64 19.67
CA CYS A 235 16.67 -38.85 19.58
C CYS A 235 17.59 -40.08 19.72
N LEU A 236 17.32 -40.94 20.71
CA LEU A 236 18.17 -42.10 21.02
C LEU A 236 17.94 -43.31 20.08
N LYS A 237 16.97 -43.25 19.16
CA LYS A 237 16.42 -44.43 18.48
C LYS A 237 16.65 -44.51 16.95
N VAL A 238 17.53 -43.70 16.37
CA VAL A 238 17.71 -43.67 14.92
C VAL A 238 19.14 -44.08 14.55
N ALA A 239 19.28 -45.20 13.86
CA ALA A 239 20.51 -45.62 13.20
C ALA A 239 20.38 -45.27 11.71
N ASP A 240 21.34 -44.51 11.19
CA ASP A 240 21.55 -44.17 9.77
C ASP A 240 20.54 -43.21 9.09
N THR A 241 20.27 -42.05 9.68
CA THR A 241 19.67 -40.92 8.95
C THR A 241 20.48 -39.64 9.08
N THR A 242 20.50 -38.82 8.04
CA THR A 242 21.15 -37.49 8.01
C THR A 242 20.16 -36.36 8.29
N ASP A 243 18.85 -36.66 8.31
CA ASP A 243 17.81 -35.66 8.49
C ASP A 243 17.77 -35.15 9.95
N PRO A 244 17.96 -33.84 10.18
CA PRO A 244 17.79 -33.24 11.50
C PRO A 244 16.42 -33.50 12.15
N ASP A 245 15.35 -33.69 11.37
CA ASP A 245 13.99 -34.01 11.87
C ASP A 245 13.93 -35.37 12.57
N ASP A 246 14.69 -36.36 12.11
CA ASP A 246 14.77 -37.68 12.74
C ASP A 246 15.78 -37.70 13.90
N LEU A 247 16.88 -36.96 13.76
CA LEU A 247 18.00 -36.96 14.70
C LEU A 247 17.69 -36.20 15.99
N TYR A 248 16.89 -35.13 15.91
CA TYR A 248 16.72 -34.18 17.02
C TYR A 248 15.25 -33.87 17.27
N LYS A 249 14.86 -34.00 18.54
CA LYS A 249 13.55 -33.58 19.01
C LYS A 249 13.55 -32.10 19.37
N ASP A 250 12.49 -31.38 18.96
CA ASP A 250 12.24 -29.97 19.25
C ASP A 250 13.37 -29.04 18.76
N HIS A 251 14.05 -29.44 17.68
CA HIS A 251 15.13 -28.65 17.08
C HIS A 251 14.61 -27.52 16.18
N LYS A 252 13.35 -27.57 15.75
CA LYS A 252 12.63 -26.48 15.06
C LYS A 252 11.61 -25.90 16.03
N VAL A 253 11.87 -24.68 16.49
CA VAL A 253 10.95 -23.96 17.36
C VAL A 253 9.99 -23.16 16.49
N THR A 254 8.75 -23.65 16.37
CA THR A 254 7.65 -22.94 15.70
C THR A 254 6.73 -22.23 16.68
N THR A 255 5.84 -21.39 16.16
CA THR A 255 4.79 -20.67 16.92
C THR A 255 3.87 -21.58 17.72
N LYS A 256 3.64 -22.83 17.30
CA LYS A 256 2.89 -23.82 18.09
C LYS A 256 3.43 -24.05 19.51
N HIS A 257 4.71 -23.77 19.75
CA HIS A 257 5.31 -23.89 21.09
C HIS A 257 4.98 -22.71 22.02
N LEU A 258 4.39 -21.63 21.50
CA LEU A 258 3.90 -20.51 22.29
C LEU A 258 2.65 -20.94 23.06
N LYS A 259 2.74 -20.91 24.39
CA LYS A 259 1.63 -21.24 25.28
C LYS A 259 1.11 -19.97 25.91
N TRP A 260 -0.20 -19.72 25.77
CA TRP A 260 -0.86 -18.64 26.48
C TRP A 260 -0.91 -18.95 27.99
N VAL A 261 -0.56 -17.96 28.80
CA VAL A 261 -0.63 -18.01 30.26
C VAL A 261 -1.68 -16.98 30.70
N PRO A 262 -2.87 -17.40 31.16
CA PRO A 262 -3.93 -16.47 31.53
C PRO A 262 -3.57 -15.67 32.79
N ILE A 263 -3.88 -14.38 32.78
CA ILE A 263 -3.70 -13.47 33.93
C ILE A 263 -5.06 -13.22 34.59
N GLY A 264 -5.15 -13.39 35.91
CA GLY A 264 -6.37 -13.09 36.67
C GLY A 264 -7.58 -13.91 36.20
N ASN A 265 -8.66 -13.23 35.81
CA ASN A 265 -9.92 -13.83 35.36
C ASN A 265 -9.99 -14.14 33.85
N GLN A 266 -8.90 -13.94 33.09
CA GLN A 266 -8.90 -14.18 31.65
C GLN A 266 -9.22 -15.65 31.28
N ALA A 267 -8.88 -16.61 32.14
CA ALA A 267 -9.19 -18.03 31.93
C ALA A 267 -10.70 -18.32 31.95
N GLU A 268 -11.51 -17.47 32.58
CA GLU A 268 -12.97 -17.58 32.59
C GLU A 268 -13.61 -16.85 31.38
N ILE A 269 -12.95 -15.81 30.89
CA ILE A 269 -13.43 -14.97 29.77
C ILE A 269 -13.16 -15.66 28.43
N PHE A 270 -11.94 -16.16 28.22
CA PHE A 270 -11.51 -16.75 26.96
C PHE A 270 -11.48 -18.27 27.03
N LYS A 271 -12.00 -18.92 26.00
CA LYS A 271 -11.98 -20.39 25.93
C LYS A 271 -10.59 -20.89 25.57
N GLU A 272 -10.30 -22.13 25.95
CA GLU A 272 -9.05 -22.77 25.56
C GLU A 272 -8.90 -22.80 24.03
N GLY A 273 -7.75 -22.30 23.56
CA GLY A 273 -7.44 -22.20 22.13
C GLY A 273 -7.96 -20.94 21.45
N GLU A 274 -8.72 -20.07 22.11
CA GLU A 274 -9.17 -18.78 21.54
C GLU A 274 -7.99 -17.84 21.34
N ILE A 275 -7.17 -17.67 22.38
CA ILE A 275 -5.94 -16.89 22.38
C ILE A 275 -4.76 -17.77 21.95
N ARG A 276 -4.20 -17.48 20.78
CA ARG A 276 -3.07 -18.21 20.18
C ARG A 276 -2.40 -17.39 19.07
N PRO A 277 -1.22 -17.77 18.59
CA PRO A 277 -0.71 -17.28 17.31
C PRO A 277 -1.70 -17.59 16.18
N VAL A 278 -1.81 -16.73 15.18
CA VAL A 278 -2.70 -17.00 14.02
C VAL A 278 -2.23 -18.23 13.25
N HIS A 279 -0.92 -18.33 13.01
CA HIS A 279 -0.29 -19.43 12.27
C HIS A 279 0.56 -20.27 13.24
N ASP A 280 0.42 -21.60 13.18
CA ASP A 280 1.08 -22.55 14.09
C ASP A 280 2.50 -22.98 13.63
N ASP A 281 2.85 -22.68 12.38
CA ASP A 281 4.01 -23.22 11.67
C ASP A 281 5.12 -22.18 11.40
N ILE A 282 4.97 -20.94 11.88
CA ILE A 282 6.00 -19.90 11.72
C ILE A 282 7.26 -20.32 12.49
N LEU A 283 8.37 -20.46 11.78
CA LEU A 283 9.66 -20.81 12.37
C LEU A 283 10.28 -19.61 13.11
N ILE A 284 10.48 -19.77 14.41
CA ILE A 284 11.07 -18.77 15.30
C ILE A 284 12.58 -18.97 15.35
N ALA A 285 13.02 -20.17 15.74
CA ALA A 285 14.43 -20.51 15.95
C ALA A 285 14.74 -21.96 15.57
N LYS A 286 16.00 -22.23 15.23
CA LYS A 286 16.52 -23.60 15.07
C LYS A 286 17.55 -23.86 16.18
N LEU A 287 17.40 -25.00 16.85
CA LEU A 287 18.23 -25.42 17.97
C LEU A 287 19.08 -26.64 17.62
N ARG A 288 20.06 -26.93 18.48
CA ARG A 288 20.83 -28.17 18.53
C ARG A 288 20.78 -28.76 19.94
N PRO A 289 21.04 -30.08 20.09
CA PRO A 289 20.96 -30.74 21.39
C PRO A 289 21.80 -30.03 22.46
N GLY A 290 21.19 -29.77 23.61
CA GLY A 290 21.81 -29.02 24.71
C GLY A 290 21.43 -27.55 24.74
N GLN A 291 20.87 -27.00 23.66
CA GLN A 291 20.31 -25.65 23.64
C GLN A 291 18.87 -25.63 24.15
N GLU A 292 18.53 -24.54 24.84
CA GLU A 292 17.23 -24.25 25.41
C GLU A 292 16.87 -22.77 25.30
N LEU A 293 15.56 -22.54 25.25
CA LEU A 293 14.90 -21.24 25.28
C LEU A 293 13.87 -21.25 26.42
N ASP A 294 13.94 -20.27 27.30
CA ASP A 294 12.93 -19.97 28.33
C ASP A 294 12.62 -18.47 28.31
N ILE A 295 11.46 -18.12 27.76
CA ILE A 295 11.06 -16.75 27.44
C ILE A 295 9.61 -16.53 27.83
N ARG A 296 9.31 -15.37 28.42
CA ARG A 296 7.96 -14.85 28.61
C ARG A 296 7.75 -13.60 27.78
N MET A 297 6.54 -13.41 27.28
CA MET A 297 6.19 -12.32 26.38
C MET A 297 4.91 -11.66 26.84
N HIS A 298 4.87 -10.33 26.81
CA HIS A 298 3.66 -9.56 27.03
C HIS A 298 3.18 -8.98 25.69
N CYS A 299 1.94 -9.29 25.34
CA CYS A 299 1.23 -8.69 24.22
C CYS A 299 0.35 -7.55 24.71
N VAL A 300 0.36 -6.45 23.97
CA VAL A 300 -0.44 -5.27 24.27
C VAL A 300 -1.17 -4.81 23.02
N LYS A 301 -2.16 -3.94 23.21
CA LYS A 301 -2.87 -3.27 22.14
C LYS A 301 -2.06 -2.09 21.60
N GLY A 302 -1.88 -2.05 20.29
CA GLY A 302 -1.17 -0.96 19.60
C GLY A 302 -1.76 -0.66 18.22
N ILE A 303 -1.25 0.37 17.56
CA ILE A 303 -1.66 0.81 16.22
C ILE A 303 -0.51 0.70 15.22
N GLY A 304 -0.81 0.41 13.95
CA GLY A 304 0.20 0.25 12.90
C GLY A 304 1.07 1.49 12.65
N LYS A 305 0.56 2.69 12.98
CA LYS A 305 1.29 3.95 12.90
C LYS A 305 2.49 4.02 13.86
N ASP A 306 2.37 3.36 15.01
CA ASP A 306 3.46 3.27 15.99
C ASP A 306 4.52 2.26 15.53
N HIS A 307 4.07 1.05 15.17
CA HIS A 307 4.95 0.02 14.62
C HIS A 307 4.20 -0.90 13.66
N ALA A 308 4.82 -1.26 12.53
CA ALA A 308 4.21 -2.08 11.49
C ALA A 308 3.70 -3.45 11.96
N LYS A 309 4.27 -3.99 13.05
CA LYS A 309 3.81 -5.24 13.70
C LYS A 309 2.35 -5.21 14.15
N PHE A 310 1.79 -4.02 14.35
CA PHE A 310 0.39 -3.83 14.73
C PHE A 310 -0.55 -3.68 13.52
N SER A 311 -0.03 -3.72 12.28
CA SER A 311 -0.88 -3.69 11.09
C SER A 311 -1.76 -4.96 11.04
N PRO A 312 -3.09 -4.84 11.03
CA PRO A 312 -3.98 -5.99 10.90
C PRO A 312 -4.03 -6.58 9.49
N VAL A 313 -3.54 -5.83 8.51
CA VAL A 313 -3.57 -6.22 7.09
C VAL A 313 -2.17 -6.57 6.62
N ALA A 314 -2.07 -7.62 5.80
CA ALA A 314 -0.88 -7.91 5.02
C ALA A 314 -0.69 -6.83 3.97
N THR A 315 -1.74 -6.59 3.17
CA THR A 315 -1.84 -5.43 2.29
C THR A 315 -3.29 -4.98 2.18
N ALA A 316 -3.48 -3.66 2.10
CA ALA A 316 -4.74 -3.04 1.76
C ALA A 316 -4.48 -2.03 0.66
N SER A 317 -5.10 -2.25 -0.49
CA SER A 317 -4.93 -1.41 -1.67
C SER A 317 -6.24 -1.28 -2.42
N TYR A 318 -6.28 -0.30 -3.31
CA TYR A 318 -7.35 -0.19 -4.28
C TYR A 318 -6.77 0.14 -5.64
N ARG A 319 -7.54 -0.15 -6.67
CA ARG A 319 -7.32 0.33 -8.03
C ARG A 319 -8.64 0.82 -8.62
N LEU A 320 -8.56 1.76 -9.54
CA LEU A 320 -9.74 2.19 -10.29
C LEU A 320 -10.13 1.10 -11.29
N LEU A 321 -11.43 0.96 -11.56
CA LEU A 321 -11.91 0.06 -12.60
C LEU A 321 -11.41 0.55 -13.98
N PRO A 322 -10.68 -0.28 -14.75
CA PRO A 322 -10.29 0.08 -16.11
C PRO A 322 -11.52 0.18 -17.01
N GLU A 323 -11.53 1.18 -17.87
CA GLU A 323 -12.50 1.34 -18.94
C GLU A 323 -11.77 1.25 -20.28
N ILE A 324 -12.09 0.21 -21.06
CA ILE A 324 -11.46 -0.04 -22.35
C ILE A 324 -12.53 0.19 -23.41
N THR A 325 -12.32 1.19 -24.25
CA THR A 325 -13.24 1.53 -25.34
C THR A 325 -12.56 1.30 -26.68
N LEU A 326 -13.18 0.48 -27.54
CA LEU A 326 -12.72 0.28 -28.92
C LEU A 326 -13.32 1.39 -29.79
N LEU A 327 -12.47 2.29 -30.29
CA LEU A 327 -12.87 3.40 -31.16
C LEU A 327 -13.28 2.91 -32.55
N GLN A 328 -12.70 1.79 -32.98
CA GLN A 328 -12.93 1.20 -34.30
C GLN A 328 -13.24 -0.30 -34.18
N THR A 329 -13.93 -0.84 -35.18
CA THR A 329 -14.19 -2.28 -35.25
C THR A 329 -12.92 -3.01 -35.69
N VAL A 330 -12.30 -3.76 -34.78
CA VAL A 330 -11.09 -4.54 -35.04
C VAL A 330 -11.47 -5.98 -35.41
N GLU A 331 -11.09 -6.41 -36.62
CA GLU A 331 -11.42 -7.73 -37.17
C GLU A 331 -10.20 -8.54 -37.62
N GLY A 332 -10.39 -9.84 -37.79
CA GLY A 332 -9.41 -10.74 -38.42
C GLY A 332 -8.17 -10.97 -37.56
N SER A 333 -6.99 -10.89 -38.18
CA SER A 333 -5.71 -11.10 -37.49
C SER A 333 -5.36 -9.98 -36.51
N LEU A 334 -5.88 -8.78 -36.72
CA LEU A 334 -5.72 -7.65 -35.78
C LEU A 334 -6.47 -7.90 -34.48
N ALA A 335 -7.65 -8.55 -34.53
CA ALA A 335 -8.41 -8.91 -33.34
C ALA A 335 -7.66 -9.93 -32.45
N GLU A 336 -6.96 -10.89 -33.07
CA GLU A 336 -6.11 -11.85 -32.34
C GLU A 336 -4.87 -11.21 -31.75
N LYS A 337 -4.26 -10.24 -32.45
CA LYS A 337 -3.15 -9.44 -31.91
C LYS A 337 -3.63 -8.61 -30.73
N LEU A 338 -4.73 -7.89 -30.89
CA LEU A 338 -5.32 -7.07 -29.83
C LEU A 338 -5.65 -7.91 -28.59
N GLN A 339 -6.22 -9.11 -28.75
CA GLN A 339 -6.46 -10.01 -27.63
C GLN A 339 -5.18 -10.39 -26.86
N LYS A 340 -4.04 -10.56 -27.54
CA LYS A 340 -2.76 -10.90 -26.91
C LYS A 340 -2.10 -9.72 -26.18
N CYS A 341 -2.48 -8.48 -26.51
CA CYS A 341 -1.98 -7.30 -25.83
C CYS A 341 -2.58 -7.13 -24.42
N PHE A 342 -3.72 -7.77 -24.14
CA PHE A 342 -4.43 -7.66 -22.86
C PHE A 342 -4.34 -8.94 -22.04
N SER A 343 -4.65 -8.84 -20.75
CA SER A 343 -4.73 -9.99 -19.86
C SER A 343 -5.78 -11.02 -20.35
N PRO A 344 -5.58 -12.32 -20.10
CA PRO A 344 -6.53 -13.35 -20.52
C PRO A 344 -7.95 -13.11 -20.01
N GLY A 345 -8.91 -13.06 -20.93
CA GLY A 345 -10.34 -12.86 -20.61
C GLY A 345 -10.80 -11.40 -20.55
N VAL A 346 -9.92 -10.43 -20.86
CA VAL A 346 -10.32 -9.02 -21.03
C VAL A 346 -11.02 -8.81 -22.36
N ILE A 347 -10.40 -9.28 -23.45
CA ILE A 347 -10.92 -9.21 -24.81
C ILE A 347 -11.37 -10.60 -25.26
N GLU A 348 -12.58 -10.69 -25.77
CA GLU A 348 -13.12 -11.88 -26.42
C GLU A 348 -13.25 -11.67 -27.93
N ILE A 349 -13.10 -12.76 -28.68
CA ILE A 349 -13.25 -12.76 -30.14
C ILE A 349 -14.59 -13.42 -30.47
N GLU A 350 -15.52 -12.61 -30.94
CA GLU A 350 -16.82 -13.06 -31.41
C GLU A 350 -16.76 -13.45 -32.89
N LYS A 351 -17.44 -14.55 -33.23
CA LYS A 351 -17.60 -15.00 -34.63
C LYS A 351 -18.88 -14.40 -35.19
N VAL A 352 -18.74 -13.42 -36.08
CA VAL A 352 -19.87 -12.76 -36.76
C VAL A 352 -20.27 -13.57 -38.01
N LYS A 353 -21.52 -13.40 -38.46
CA LYS A 353 -22.05 -14.03 -39.69
C LYS A 353 -21.07 -13.81 -40.86
N GLY A 354 -20.65 -14.89 -41.51
CA GLY A 354 -19.64 -14.88 -42.57
C GLY A 354 -18.22 -15.29 -42.12
N GLY A 355 -18.05 -15.80 -40.89
CA GLY A 355 -16.77 -16.33 -40.40
C GLY A 355 -15.75 -15.27 -39.99
N ARG A 356 -16.16 -14.00 -39.94
CA ARG A 356 -15.31 -12.88 -39.50
C ARG A 356 -15.16 -12.90 -37.99
N LYS A 357 -13.92 -12.75 -37.53
CA LYS A 357 -13.55 -12.65 -36.11
C LYS A 357 -13.53 -11.19 -35.71
N LYS A 358 -14.36 -10.78 -34.74
CA LYS A 358 -14.45 -9.39 -34.25
C LYS A 358 -14.08 -9.35 -32.76
N ALA A 359 -13.24 -8.41 -32.35
CA ALA A 359 -12.91 -8.21 -30.94
C ALA A 359 -14.02 -7.44 -30.20
N ARG A 360 -14.33 -7.87 -28.97
CA ARG A 360 -15.19 -7.15 -28.02
C ARG A 360 -14.52 -7.14 -26.64
N VAL A 361 -14.68 -6.05 -25.91
CA VAL A 361 -14.33 -5.98 -24.48
C VAL A 361 -15.34 -6.79 -23.69
N ALA A 362 -14.88 -7.87 -23.06
CA ALA A 362 -15.72 -8.77 -22.27
C ALA A 362 -15.70 -8.38 -20.80
N ASN A 363 -14.51 -8.22 -20.23
CA ASN A 363 -14.35 -7.89 -18.81
C ASN A 363 -13.11 -7.03 -18.57
N ALA A 364 -13.30 -5.71 -18.56
CA ALA A 364 -12.22 -4.75 -18.31
C ALA A 364 -11.63 -4.86 -16.89
N ARG A 365 -12.36 -5.40 -15.91
CA ARG A 365 -11.87 -5.61 -14.54
C ARG A 365 -10.62 -6.49 -14.50
N LYS A 366 -10.50 -7.47 -15.40
CA LYS A 366 -9.37 -8.42 -15.41
C LYS A 366 -8.08 -7.80 -15.94
N ASP A 367 -8.15 -6.61 -16.52
CA ASP A 367 -6.99 -5.96 -17.09
C ASP A 367 -6.07 -5.43 -15.99
N THR A 368 -4.76 -5.59 -16.22
CA THR A 368 -3.71 -5.02 -15.36
C THR A 368 -3.21 -3.67 -15.89
N CYS A 369 -3.79 -3.17 -16.99
CA CYS A 369 -3.39 -1.94 -17.68
C CYS A 369 -1.91 -1.94 -18.09
N SER A 370 -1.46 -3.01 -18.73
CA SER A 370 -0.06 -3.15 -19.20
C SER A 370 0.33 -2.16 -20.30
N ARG A 371 -0.65 -1.51 -20.95
CA ARG A 371 -0.44 -0.55 -22.06
C ARG A 371 0.26 -1.13 -23.31
N GLU A 372 0.40 -2.46 -23.40
CA GLU A 372 1.08 -3.13 -24.52
C GLU A 372 0.44 -2.80 -25.90
N VAL A 373 -0.85 -2.45 -25.92
CA VAL A 373 -1.56 -2.05 -27.14
C VAL A 373 -0.91 -0.87 -27.86
N PHE A 374 -0.29 0.07 -27.13
CA PHE A 374 0.31 1.27 -27.71
C PHE A 374 1.66 1.00 -28.38
N ARG A 375 2.32 -0.14 -28.07
CA ARG A 375 3.55 -0.56 -28.76
C ARG A 375 3.30 -1.03 -30.19
N HIS A 376 2.04 -1.28 -30.55
CA HIS A 376 1.66 -1.72 -31.88
C HIS A 376 1.05 -0.56 -32.66
N GLU A 377 1.80 -0.05 -33.65
CA GLU A 377 1.39 1.03 -34.56
C GLU A 377 0.01 0.82 -35.20
N GLY A 378 -0.36 -0.42 -35.51
CA GLY A 378 -1.66 -0.74 -36.11
C GLY A 378 -2.84 -0.82 -35.13
N LEU A 379 -2.60 -0.68 -33.83
CA LEU A 379 -3.61 -0.82 -32.77
C LEU A 379 -3.70 0.41 -31.86
N LYS A 380 -2.67 1.25 -31.79
CA LYS A 380 -2.61 2.43 -30.91
C LYS A 380 -3.84 3.34 -31.04
N ASP A 381 -4.29 3.62 -32.27
CA ASP A 381 -5.41 4.54 -32.55
C ASP A 381 -6.79 3.85 -32.47
N THR A 382 -6.81 2.54 -32.19
CA THR A 382 -8.05 1.74 -32.18
C THR A 382 -8.65 1.59 -30.79
N VAL A 383 -7.88 1.88 -29.73
CA VAL A 383 -8.27 1.66 -28.34
C VAL A 383 -8.06 2.93 -27.53
N LYS A 384 -9.06 3.25 -26.71
CA LYS A 384 -8.96 4.26 -25.67
C LYS A 384 -8.94 3.54 -24.32
N LEU A 385 -7.89 3.75 -23.53
CA LEU A 385 -7.73 3.20 -22.19
C LEU A 385 -7.97 4.30 -21.16
N GLU A 386 -9.01 4.15 -20.37
CA GLU A 386 -9.41 5.09 -19.32
C GLU A 386 -9.61 4.34 -17.99
N ARG A 387 -9.90 5.10 -16.93
CA ARG A 387 -10.25 4.57 -15.62
C ARG A 387 -11.48 5.30 -15.11
N ILE A 388 -12.42 4.57 -14.54
CA ILE A 388 -13.62 5.14 -13.94
C ILE A 388 -13.24 5.69 -12.57
N ARG A 389 -13.26 7.03 -12.43
CA ARG A 389 -12.77 7.74 -11.24
C ARG A 389 -13.53 7.42 -9.96
N ASP A 390 -14.84 7.23 -10.05
CA ASP A 390 -15.73 6.98 -8.92
C ASP A 390 -15.96 5.48 -8.66
N HIS A 391 -15.21 4.58 -9.31
CA HIS A 391 -15.32 3.13 -9.13
C HIS A 391 -13.99 2.55 -8.65
N PHE A 392 -13.92 2.27 -7.34
CA PHE A 392 -12.76 1.66 -6.70
C PHE A 392 -12.96 0.17 -6.51
N ILE A 393 -11.96 -0.61 -6.91
CA ILE A 393 -11.84 -2.03 -6.58
C ILE A 393 -10.88 -2.13 -5.39
N PHE A 394 -11.41 -2.44 -4.21
CA PHE A 394 -10.63 -2.65 -3.00
C PHE A 394 -10.22 -4.12 -2.88
N SER A 395 -8.97 -4.34 -2.45
CA SER A 395 -8.46 -5.63 -2.00
C SER A 395 -7.87 -5.46 -0.60
N VAL A 396 -8.41 -6.22 0.35
CA VAL A 396 -8.00 -6.21 1.76
C VAL A 396 -7.62 -7.63 2.16
N GLU A 397 -6.35 -7.82 2.47
CA GLU A 397 -5.80 -9.08 2.96
C GLU A 397 -5.49 -8.93 4.46
N SER A 398 -6.21 -9.67 5.29
CA SER A 398 -6.00 -9.76 6.73
C SER A 398 -4.79 -10.66 7.05
N THR A 399 -4.10 -10.35 8.15
CA THR A 399 -3.09 -11.24 8.75
C THR A 399 -3.71 -12.37 9.59
N GLY A 400 -5.05 -12.46 9.63
CA GLY A 400 -5.84 -13.49 10.31
C GLY A 400 -6.15 -13.21 11.78
N VAL A 401 -5.79 -12.02 12.29
CA VAL A 401 -6.18 -11.54 13.63
C VAL A 401 -7.69 -11.32 13.71
N LEU A 402 -8.24 -10.59 12.73
CA LEU A 402 -9.67 -10.34 12.55
C LEU A 402 -10.06 -10.65 11.10
N THR A 403 -11.33 -10.94 10.86
CA THR A 403 -11.82 -11.13 9.49
C THR A 403 -11.86 -9.78 8.74
N PRO A 404 -11.58 -9.76 7.43
CA PRO A 404 -11.40 -8.52 6.68
C PRO A 404 -12.67 -7.65 6.56
N ASP A 405 -13.85 -8.24 6.63
CA ASP A 405 -15.13 -7.53 6.72
C ASP A 405 -15.22 -6.68 8.00
N VAL A 406 -14.82 -7.25 9.13
CA VAL A 406 -14.73 -6.52 10.41
C VAL A 406 -13.68 -5.42 10.32
N LEU A 407 -12.52 -5.67 9.71
CA LEU A 407 -11.48 -4.65 9.54
C LEU A 407 -11.98 -3.42 8.79
N VAL A 408 -12.71 -3.60 7.69
CA VAL A 408 -13.30 -2.48 6.93
C VAL A 408 -14.32 -1.73 7.78
N CYS A 409 -15.17 -2.43 8.53
CA CYS A 409 -16.11 -1.78 9.46
C CYS A 409 -15.40 -0.98 10.55
N GLU A 410 -14.36 -1.52 11.17
CA GLU A 410 -13.56 -0.82 12.17
C GLU A 410 -12.86 0.42 11.59
N ALA A 411 -12.35 0.34 10.36
CA ALA A 411 -11.75 1.49 9.68
C ALA A 411 -12.75 2.65 9.49
N VAL A 412 -14.00 2.35 9.14
CA VAL A 412 -15.08 3.35 9.05
C VAL A 412 -15.37 3.95 10.43
N GLN A 413 -15.41 3.14 11.48
CA GLN A 413 -15.66 3.61 12.85
C GLN A 413 -14.52 4.52 13.36
N VAL A 414 -13.26 4.22 13.03
CA VAL A 414 -12.11 5.06 13.38
C VAL A 414 -12.23 6.44 12.73
N LEU A 415 -12.56 6.52 11.45
CA LEU A 415 -12.77 7.81 10.77
C LEU A 415 -13.93 8.60 11.42
N MET A 416 -15.04 7.91 11.69
CA MET A 416 -16.20 8.51 12.35
C MET A 416 -15.87 9.03 13.76
N LYS A 417 -15.06 8.28 14.53
CA LYS A 417 -14.60 8.68 15.86
C LYS A 417 -13.75 9.95 15.80
N LYS A 418 -12.83 10.05 14.83
CA LYS A 418 -12.01 11.26 14.63
C LYS A 418 -12.85 12.51 14.38
N CYS A 419 -13.82 12.43 13.47
CA CYS A 419 -14.73 13.54 13.21
C CYS A 419 -15.53 13.93 14.48
N ARG A 420 -16.01 12.94 15.25
CA ARG A 420 -16.74 13.19 16.50
C ARG A 420 -15.87 13.86 17.56
N THR A 421 -14.61 13.48 17.71
CA THR A 421 -13.69 14.10 18.68
C THR A 421 -13.57 15.60 18.44
N PHE A 422 -13.28 16.03 17.21
CA PHE A 422 -13.16 17.45 16.88
C PHE A 422 -14.48 18.21 17.04
N LEU A 423 -15.63 17.58 16.73
CA LEU A 423 -16.93 18.20 16.96
C LEU A 423 -17.22 18.44 18.46
N THR A 424 -16.77 17.54 19.33
CA THR A 424 -16.90 17.70 20.78
C THR A 424 -16.00 18.84 21.28
N GLU A 425 -14.74 18.87 20.86
CA GLU A 425 -13.79 19.93 21.25
C GLU A 425 -14.25 21.33 20.80
N LEU A 426 -14.85 21.44 19.61
CA LEU A 426 -15.41 22.71 19.12
C LEU A 426 -16.60 23.19 19.97
N LYS A 427 -17.45 22.28 20.44
CA LYS A 427 -18.57 22.60 21.33
C LYS A 427 -18.08 23.06 22.71
N GLU A 428 -17.13 22.34 23.29
CA GLU A 428 -16.55 22.70 24.59
C GLU A 428 -15.85 24.08 24.58
N ASN A 429 -15.25 24.47 23.46
CA ASN A 429 -14.62 25.78 23.31
C ASN A 429 -15.60 26.92 23.00
N THR A 430 -16.77 26.62 22.44
CA THR A 430 -17.82 27.63 22.20
C THR A 430 -18.64 27.92 23.45
N ASP A 431 -18.73 26.97 24.39
CA ASP A 431 -19.45 27.10 25.66
C ASP A 431 -18.59 27.72 26.79
N LYS A 432 -17.30 27.98 26.58
CA LYS A 432 -16.47 28.75 27.54
C LYS A 432 -16.69 30.25 27.33
N PRO A 433 -17.24 30.99 28.32
CA PRO A 433 -17.33 32.44 28.22
C PRO A 433 -15.91 33.03 28.15
N LYS A 434 -15.72 33.97 27.21
CA LYS A 434 -14.47 34.70 27.02
C LYS A 434 -14.01 35.45 28.27
#